data_AF-A0A962H8C6-F1
#
_entry.id   AF-A0A962H8C6-F1
#
_cell.length_a   1.000
_cell.length_b   1.000
_cell.length_c   1.000
_cell.angle_alpha   90.00
_cell.angle_beta   90.00
_cell.angle_gamma   90.00
#
_symmetry.space_group_name_H-M   'P 1'
#
loop_
_entity.id
_entity.type
_entity.pdbx_description
1 polymer ?
#
loop_
_entity_poly.entity_id
_entity_poly.type
_entity_poly.pdbx_seq_one_letter_code
_entity_poly.pdbx_strand_id
1 'polypeptide(L)'
;MRDRLRAFINHPRVQALIIVLILVNAVLLGLETSPAVMAAAGQGILLVDRAILAVFVVEILIRLWVYRAAFWRDPWSIFDFL
;
A
#
# COMPACT_ATOMS: atom_id res chain seq x y z
N MET A 1 -10.49 -2.41 26.88
CA MET A 1 -10.95 -2.19 25.48
C MET A 1 -9.81 -1.81 24.52
N ARG A 2 -8.66 -1.32 25.01
CA ARG A 2 -7.45 -1.00 24.23
C ARG A 2 -6.65 -2.25 23.83
N ASP A 3 -6.70 -3.31 24.64
CA ASP A 3 -5.91 -4.54 24.45
C ASP A 3 -6.40 -5.40 23.28
N ARG A 4 -7.70 -5.36 22.95
CA ARG A 4 -8.25 -6.08 21.78
C ARG A 4 -7.86 -5.43 20.45
N LEU A 5 -7.71 -4.10 20.41
CA LEU A 5 -7.18 -3.41 19.22
C LEU A 5 -5.69 -3.69 19.02
N ARG A 6 -4.89 -3.75 20.10
CA ARG A 6 -3.48 -4.12 20.02
C ARG A 6 -3.27 -5.54 19.48
N ALA A 7 -4.08 -6.50 19.90
CA ALA A 7 -4.00 -7.87 19.39
C ALA A 7 -4.38 -7.99 17.90
N PHE A 8 -5.28 -7.11 17.41
CA PHE A 8 -5.70 -7.10 16.00
C PHE A 8 -4.68 -6.37 15.10
N ILE A 9 -4.12 -5.26 15.57
CA ILE A 9 -3.10 -4.47 14.86
C ILE A 9 -1.74 -5.18 14.85
N ASN A 10 -1.39 -5.95 15.89
CA ASN A 10 -0.16 -6.76 15.93
C ASN A 10 -0.21 -8.01 15.05
N HIS A 11 -1.19 -8.16 14.15
CA HIS A 11 -1.17 -9.29 13.23
C HIS A 11 0.04 -9.13 12.29
N PRO A 12 1.08 -9.98 12.38
CA PRO A 12 2.39 -9.72 11.77
C PRO A 12 2.31 -9.56 10.24
N ARG A 13 1.30 -10.18 9.63
CA ARG A 13 1.02 -10.11 8.19
C ARG A 13 0.57 -8.73 7.73
N VAL A 14 -0.23 -8.02 8.53
CA VAL A 14 -0.73 -6.68 8.17
C VAL A 14 0.40 -5.67 8.24
N GLN A 15 1.20 -5.73 9.31
CA GLN A 15 2.37 -4.88 9.47
C GLN A 15 3.44 -5.14 8.41
N ALA A 16 3.75 -6.40 8.10
CA ALA A 16 4.71 -6.75 7.05
C ALA A 16 4.24 -6.26 5.67
N LEU A 17 2.94 -6.37 5.38
CA LEU A 17 2.39 -5.87 4.14
C LEU A 17 2.56 -4.35 4.01
N ILE A 18 2.15 -3.58 5.02
CA ILE A 18 2.27 -2.10 5.01
C ILE A 18 3.74 -1.68 4.81
N ILE A 19 4.68 -2.35 5.49
CA ILE A 19 6.11 -2.05 5.37
C ILE A 19 6.65 -2.34 3.96
N VAL A 20 6.34 -3.51 3.39
CA VAL A 20 6.75 -3.89 2.02
C VAL A 20 6.25 -2.86 1.02
N LEU A 21 5.06 -2.36 1.27
CA LEU A 21 4.29 -1.54 0.37
C LEU A 21 4.71 -0.07 0.42
N ILE A 22 5.05 0.46 1.61
CA ILE A 22 5.78 1.73 1.76
C ILE A 22 7.16 1.65 1.07
N LEU A 23 7.88 0.54 1.24
CA LEU A 23 9.19 0.33 0.61
C LEU A 23 9.10 0.33 -0.92
N VAL A 24 8.13 -0.39 -1.49
CA VAL A 24 7.93 -0.45 -2.94
C VAL A 24 7.56 0.92 -3.49
N ASN A 25 6.64 1.65 -2.83
CA ASN A 25 6.24 2.99 -3.27
C ASN A 25 7.42 3.99 -3.18
N ALA A 26 8.21 3.93 -2.12
CA ALA A 26 9.40 4.78 -1.97
C ALA A 26 10.46 4.52 -3.04
N VAL A 27 10.66 3.26 -3.43
CA VAL A 27 11.58 2.90 -4.52
C VAL A 27 11.04 3.39 -5.87
N LEU A 28 9.75 3.20 -6.15
CA LEU A 28 9.10 3.70 -7.37
C LEU A 28 9.23 5.21 -7.50
N LEU A 29 8.91 5.96 -6.45
CA LEU A 29 9.04 7.42 -6.42
C LEU A 29 10.49 7.87 -6.65
N GLY A 30 11.45 7.17 -6.04
CA GLY A 30 12.89 7.43 -6.25
C GLY A 30 13.33 7.17 -7.69
N LEU A 31 12.77 6.15 -8.35
CA LEU A 31 13.04 5.85 -9.76
C LEU A 31 12.38 6.86 -10.71
N GLU A 32 11.18 7.35 -10.38
CA GLU A 32 10.48 8.39 -11.14
C GLU A 32 11.22 9.74 -11.06
N THR A 33 11.83 10.04 -9.90
CA THR A 33 12.56 11.31 -9.70
C THR A 33 13.88 11.36 -10.49
N SER A 34 14.41 10.22 -10.96
CA SER A 34 15.67 10.15 -11.69
C SER A 34 15.49 10.40 -13.19
N PRO A 35 15.93 11.56 -13.74
CA PRO A 35 15.71 11.90 -15.14
C PRO A 35 16.45 10.94 -16.09
N ALA A 36 17.59 10.40 -15.67
CA ALA A 36 18.38 9.43 -16.44
C ALA A 36 17.63 8.09 -16.62
N VAL A 37 16.89 7.68 -15.60
CA VAL A 37 16.11 6.44 -15.59
C VAL A 37 14.79 6.63 -16.35
N MET A 38 14.12 7.78 -16.18
CA MET A 38 12.95 8.14 -16.99
C MET A 38 13.27 8.30 -18.48
N ALA A 39 14.45 8.80 -18.83
CA ALA A 39 14.86 8.94 -20.23
C ALA A 39 15.11 7.57 -20.91
N ALA A 40 15.59 6.57 -20.17
CA ALA A 40 15.89 5.24 -20.70
C ALA A 40 14.69 4.27 -20.65
N ALA A 41 13.86 4.35 -19.62
CA ALA A 41 12.80 3.36 -19.36
C ALA A 41 11.50 3.98 -18.78
N GLY A 42 11.32 5.30 -18.87
CA GLY A 42 10.22 6.02 -18.19
C GLY A 42 8.83 5.49 -18.51
N GLN A 43 8.54 5.10 -19.75
CA GLN A 43 7.24 4.50 -20.09
C GLN A 43 7.01 3.15 -19.43
N GLY A 44 8.04 2.29 -19.35
CA GLY A 44 7.95 0.99 -18.70
C GLY A 44 7.81 1.13 -17.18
N ILE A 45 8.53 2.08 -16.59
CA ILE A 45 8.47 2.39 -15.16
C ILE A 45 7.09 2.92 -14.79
N LEU A 46 6.52 3.83 -15.59
CA LEU A 46 5.17 4.36 -15.35
C LEU A 46 4.09 3.28 -15.46
N LEU A 47 4.28 2.31 -16.35
CA LEU A 47 3.38 1.16 -16.52
C LEU A 47 3.44 0.22 -15.32
N VAL A 48 4.65 -0.07 -14.83
CA VAL A 48 4.88 -0.88 -13.63
C VAL A 48 4.33 -0.17 -12.39
N ASP A 49 4.59 1.12 -12.25
CA ASP A 49 4.05 1.97 -11.19
C ASP A 49 2.51 1.90 -11.15
N ARG A 50 1.86 2.16 -12.30
CA ARG A 50 0.40 2.05 -12.41
C ARG A 50 -0.13 0.65 -12.15
N ALA A 51 0.58 -0.39 -12.57
CA ALA A 51 0.18 -1.77 -12.32
C ALA A 51 0.25 -2.10 -10.82
N ILE A 52 1.31 -1.68 -10.15
CA ILE A 52 1.48 -1.85 -8.70
C ILE A 52 0.40 -1.08 -7.94
N LEU A 53 0.19 0.20 -8.29
CA LEU A 53 -0.92 1.00 -7.76
C LEU A 53 -2.27 0.33 -8.00
N ALA A 54 -2.55 -0.21 -9.19
CA ALA A 54 -3.80 -0.87 -9.49
C ALA A 54 -4.02 -2.13 -8.64
N VAL A 55 -3.00 -2.98 -8.48
CA VAL A 55 -3.05 -4.18 -7.62
C VAL A 55 -3.35 -3.78 -6.18
N PHE A 56 -2.72 -2.72 -5.71
CA PHE A 56 -2.85 -2.20 -4.36
C PHE A 56 -4.25 -1.62 -4.11
N VAL A 57 -4.78 -0.83 -5.05
CA VAL A 57 -6.18 -0.37 -5.01
C VAL A 57 -7.16 -1.55 -4.97
N VAL A 58 -6.95 -2.57 -5.80
CA VAL A 58 -7.77 -3.79 -5.81
C VAL A 58 -7.67 -4.51 -4.46
N GLU A 59 -6.48 -4.62 -3.89
CA GLU A 59 -6.26 -5.22 -2.57
C GLU A 59 -7.00 -4.46 -1.46
N ILE A 60 -6.93 -3.12 -1.45
CA ILE A 60 -7.68 -2.27 -0.52
C ILE A 60 -9.19 -2.48 -0.71
N LEU A 61 -9.68 -2.52 -1.95
CA LEU A 61 -11.10 -2.74 -2.24
C LEU A 61 -11.60 -4.10 -1.74
N ILE A 62 -10.82 -5.17 -1.96
CA ILE A 62 -11.12 -6.51 -1.43
C ILE A 62 -11.15 -6.47 0.10
N ARG A 63 -10.17 -5.81 0.72
CA ARG A 63 -10.10 -5.67 2.18
C ARG A 63 -11.28 -4.86 2.72
N LEU A 64 -11.66 -3.78 2.06
CA LEU A 64 -12.85 -2.98 2.38
C LEU A 64 -14.11 -3.82 2.29
N TRP A 65 -14.25 -4.66 1.26
CA TRP A 65 -15.39 -5.57 1.08
C TRP A 65 -15.47 -6.68 2.15
N VAL A 66 -14.32 -7.23 2.55
CA VAL A 66 -14.24 -8.30 3.56
C VAL A 66 -14.44 -7.75 4.98
N TYR A 67 -13.73 -6.67 5.33
CA TYR A 67 -13.69 -6.15 6.69
C TYR A 67 -14.79 -5.11 6.97
N ARG A 68 -15.37 -4.47 5.94
CA ARG A 68 -16.58 -3.62 6.02
C ARG A 68 -16.45 -2.56 7.13
N ALA A 69 -17.22 -2.69 8.21
CA ALA A 69 -17.19 -1.78 9.37
C ALA A 69 -15.89 -1.87 10.20
N ALA A 70 -15.14 -2.97 10.11
CA ALA A 70 -13.85 -3.10 10.77
C ALA A 70 -12.73 -2.34 10.03
N PHE A 71 -12.87 -2.09 8.72
CA PHE A 71 -11.93 -1.26 7.94
C PHE A 71 -11.90 0.18 8.48
N TRP A 72 -13.07 0.77 8.74
CA TRP A 72 -13.22 2.11 9.32
C TRP A 72 -12.80 2.22 10.80
N ARG A 73 -12.54 1.09 11.46
CA ARG A 73 -12.06 1.05 12.85
C ARG A 73 -10.55 0.86 12.93
N ASP A 74 -9.90 0.59 11.80
CA ASP A 74 -8.46 0.41 11.70
C ASP A 74 -7.83 1.69 11.12
N PRO A 75 -7.06 2.45 11.93
CA PRO A 75 -6.39 3.66 11.46
C PRO A 75 -5.46 3.43 10.26
N TRP A 76 -4.89 2.23 10.13
CA TRP A 76 -4.00 1.89 9.02
C TRP A 76 -4.76 1.71 7.71
N SER A 77 -5.93 1.08 7.77
CA SER A 77 -6.80 0.95 6.59
C SER A 77 -7.31 2.31 6.10
N ILE A 78 -7.54 3.26 7.02
CA ILE A 78 -7.92 4.63 6.68
C ILE A 78 -6.75 5.38 6.05
N PHE A 79 -5.52 5.19 6.56
CA PHE A 79 -4.32 5.77 5.96
C PHE A 79 -4.07 5.23 4.54
N ASP A 80 -4.21 3.92 4.33
CA ASP A 80 -4.05 3.31 3.00
C ASP A 80 -5.10 3.79 1.98
N PHE A 81 -6.26 4.27 2.45
CA PHE A 81 -7.33 4.81 1.60
C PHE A 81 -7.14 6.30 1.24
N LEU A 82 -6.35 7.05 2.02
CA LEU A 82 -6.15 8.50 1.87
C LEU A 82 -5.03 8.81 0.88
#